data_AF-A0A914T3W1-F1
#
_entry.id   AF-A0A914T3W1-F1
#
_cell.length_a   1.000
_cell.length_b   1.000
_cell.length_c   1.000
_cell.angle_alpha   90.00
_cell.angle_beta   90.00
_cell.angle_gamma   90.00
#
_symmetry.space_group_name_H-M   'P 1'
#
loop_
_entity.id
_entity.type
_entity.pdbx_description
1 polymer ?
#
loop_
_entity_poly.entity_id
_entity_poly.type
_entity_poly.pdbx_seq_one_letter_code
_entity_poly.pdbx_strand_id
1 'polypeptide(L)'
;MYNKEKKNEFYETNIRNFYNGNFQPTDFSNNQKATNEINAFVADATNNEKKDIIDMVEENALMILVNALYFERKWENPFTLHSGYSLFYSKPGVTKGVNRNS
;
A
#
# COMPACT_ATOMS: atom_id res chain seq x y z
N MET A 1 14.10 28.73 19.29
CA MET A 1 12.70 28.48 18.88
C MET A 1 12.74 27.78 17.54
N TYR A 2 12.37 26.50 17.48
CA TYR A 2 12.36 25.73 16.22
C TYR A 2 11.09 26.10 15.45
N ASN A 3 11.27 26.68 14.27
CA ASN A 3 10.16 27.23 13.49
C ASN A 3 9.46 26.08 12.76
N LYS A 4 8.26 25.70 13.20
CA LYS A 4 7.49 24.52 12.76
C LYS A 4 6.95 24.64 11.32
N GLU A 5 7.16 25.78 10.65
CA GLU A 5 6.42 26.14 9.43
C GLU A 5 7.26 26.45 8.19
N LYS A 6 8.59 26.25 8.19
CA LYS A 6 9.34 26.44 6.94
C LYS A 6 9.24 25.19 6.06
N LYS A 7 8.13 25.11 5.31
CA LYS A 7 7.94 24.17 4.20
C LYS A 7 9.16 24.26 3.30
N ASN A 8 9.94 23.19 3.20
CA ASN A 8 11.09 23.16 2.32
C ASN A 8 10.59 22.95 0.89
N GLU A 9 10.30 24.05 0.18
CA GLU A 9 9.78 24.03 -1.19
C GLU A 9 10.64 23.15 -2.10
N PHE A 10 11.95 23.16 -1.93
CA PHE A 10 12.86 22.29 -2.69
C PHE A 10 12.52 20.80 -2.52
N TYR A 11 12.19 20.37 -1.31
CA TYR A 11 11.87 18.97 -1.03
C TYR A 11 10.51 18.55 -1.62
N GLU A 12 9.48 19.39 -1.45
CA GLU A 12 8.15 19.11 -2.00
C GLU A 12 8.16 19.13 -3.54
N THR A 13 8.86 20.09 -4.15
CA THR A 13 9.03 20.16 -5.61
C THR A 13 9.71 18.89 -6.13
N ASN A 14 10.75 18.40 -5.47
CA ASN A 14 11.42 17.17 -5.90
C ASN A 14 10.55 15.92 -5.73
N ILE A 15 9.81 15.80 -4.62
CA ILE A 15 8.87 14.69 -4.42
C ILE A 15 7.83 14.64 -5.55
N ARG A 16 7.26 15.79 -5.90
CA ARG A 16 6.25 15.86 -6.96
C ARG A 16 6.85 15.59 -8.34
N ASN A 17 7.98 16.21 -8.65
CA ASN A 17 8.55 16.18 -10.00
C ASN A 17 9.25 14.86 -10.35
N PHE A 18 9.85 14.18 -9.38
CA PHE A 18 10.65 12.99 -9.64
C PHE A 18 9.98 11.68 -9.21
N TYR A 19 9.03 11.73 -8.27
CA TYR A 19 8.44 10.53 -7.69
C TYR A 19 6.92 10.45 -7.84
N ASN A 20 6.30 11.42 -8.52
CA ASN A 20 4.85 11.61 -8.54
C ASN A 20 4.23 11.53 -7.12
N GLY A 21 5.04 11.89 -6.11
CA GLY A 21 4.67 11.77 -4.72
C GLY A 21 3.87 12.98 -4.28
N ASN A 22 3.22 12.84 -3.13
CA ASN A 22 2.58 13.95 -2.44
C ASN A 22 3.24 14.17 -1.07
N PHE A 23 3.27 15.42 -0.62
CA PHE A 23 3.71 15.77 0.73
C PHE A 23 2.48 16.22 1.52
N GLN A 24 2.11 15.44 2.53
CA GLN A 24 0.96 15.77 3.39
C GLN A 24 1.40 15.97 4.84
N PRO A 25 1.19 17.17 5.40
CA PRO A 25 1.40 17.37 6.83
C PRO A 25 0.29 16.66 7.61
N THR A 26 0.69 15.90 8.64
CA THR A 26 -0.23 15.28 9.59
C THR A 26 0.23 15.52 11.02
N ASP A 27 -0.70 15.36 11.96
CA ASP A 27 -0.43 15.46 13.39
C ASP A 27 -0.30 14.05 13.98
N PHE A 28 0.96 13.59 14.11
CA PHE A 28 1.26 12.27 14.65
C PHE A 28 0.90 12.11 16.14
N SER A 29 0.64 13.21 16.87
CA SER A 29 0.12 13.12 18.24
C SER A 29 -1.34 12.63 18.28
N ASN A 30 -2.08 12.82 17.18
CA ASN A 30 -3.38 12.20 16.97
C ASN A 30 -3.21 10.90 16.18
N ASN A 31 -2.82 9.84 16.88
CA ASN A 31 -2.51 8.54 16.30
C ASN A 31 -3.63 8.01 15.38
N GLN A 32 -4.87 8.07 15.84
CA GLN A 32 -6.01 7.58 15.08
C GLN A 32 -6.15 8.33 13.74
N LYS A 33 -6.02 9.66 13.75
CA LYS A 33 -6.11 10.48 12.54
C LYS A 33 -4.97 10.16 11.59
N ALA A 34 -3.73 10.13 12.07
CA ALA A 34 -2.56 9.85 11.23
C ALA A 34 -2.61 8.44 10.60
N THR A 35 -2.99 7.43 11.39
CA THR A 35 -3.17 6.05 10.92
C THR A 35 -4.25 5.97 9.85
N ASN A 36 -5.41 6.62 10.07
CA ASN A 36 -6.50 6.66 9.10
C ASN A 36 -6.09 7.35 7.79
N GLU A 37 -5.33 8.44 7.86
CA GLU A 37 -4.86 9.16 6.67
C GLU A 37 -3.92 8.30 5.81
N ILE A 38 -2.97 7.60 6.44
CA ILE A 38 -2.03 6.69 5.75
C ILE A 38 -2.79 5.52 5.12
N ASN A 39 -3.69 4.88 5.88
CA ASN A 39 -4.49 3.77 5.40
C ASN A 39 -5.43 4.19 4.25
N ALA A 40 -6.04 5.37 4.33
CA ALA A 40 -6.87 5.93 3.26
C ALA A 40 -6.06 6.20 1.98
N PHE A 41 -4.85 6.75 2.11
CA PHE A 41 -3.94 6.93 0.97
C PHE A 41 -3.63 5.60 0.26
N VAL A 42 -3.32 4.55 1.03
CA VAL A 42 -3.02 3.24 0.43
C VAL A 42 -4.26 2.58 -0.16
N ALA A 43 -5.42 2.72 0.48
CA ALA A 43 -6.67 2.23 -0.07
C ALA A 43 -6.97 2.86 -1.44
N ASP A 44 -6.84 4.18 -1.55
CA ASP A 44 -7.04 4.90 -2.81
C ASP A 44 -6.02 4.46 -3.88
N ALA A 45 -4.74 4.41 -3.52
CA ALA A 45 -3.66 4.00 -4.42
C ALA A 45 -3.74 2.52 -4.86
N THR A 46 -4.49 1.68 -4.15
CA THR A 46 -4.62 0.24 -4.42
C THR A 46 -6.01 -0.19 -4.87
N ASN A 47 -6.82 0.73 -5.41
CA ASN A 47 -8.19 0.44 -5.85
C ASN A 47 -9.03 -0.23 -4.75
N ASN A 48 -8.82 0.19 -3.50
CA ASN A 48 -9.47 -0.33 -2.29
C ASN A 48 -9.21 -1.82 -1.96
N GLU A 49 -8.22 -2.46 -2.58
CA GLU A 49 -7.84 -3.86 -2.30
C GLU A 49 -7.22 -4.04 -0.91
N LYS A 50 -6.51 -3.01 -0.41
CA LYS A 50 -5.90 -3.01 0.93
C LYS A 50 -6.24 -1.73 1.68
N LYS A 51 -6.94 -1.89 2.80
CA LYS A 51 -7.47 -0.76 3.60
C LYS A 51 -6.74 -0.55 4.92
N ASP A 52 -6.15 -1.59 5.49
CA ASP A 52 -5.52 -1.54 6.80
C ASP A 52 -4.07 -2.04 6.67
N ILE A 53 -3.16 -1.14 6.34
CA ILE A 53 -1.73 -1.49 6.17
C ILE A 53 -0.90 -1.25 7.42
N ILE A 54 -1.36 -0.33 8.28
CA ILE A 54 -0.77 -0.06 9.58
C ILE A 54 -1.88 0.07 10.62
N ASP A 55 -1.59 -0.36 11.84
CA ASP A 55 -2.53 -0.29 12.97
C ASP A 55 -2.32 0.97 13.81
N MET A 56 -1.09 1.47 13.87
CA MET A 56 -0.73 2.69 14.61
C MET A 56 0.51 3.36 14.01
N VAL A 57 0.62 4.66 14.23
CA VAL A 57 1.86 5.42 14.01
C VAL A 57 2.68 5.48 15.31
N GLU A 58 4.01 5.52 15.24
CA GLU A 58 4.85 5.75 16.41
C GLU A 58 4.72 7.21 16.91
N GLU A 59 4.51 7.42 18.21
CA GLU A 59 4.18 8.76 18.77
C GLU A 59 5.28 9.82 18.59
N ASN A 60 6.53 9.38 18.45
CA ASN A 60 7.70 10.23 18.21
C ASN A 60 8.08 10.33 16.72
N ALA A 61 7.26 9.80 15.81
CA ALA A 61 7.52 9.86 14.39
C ALA A 61 7.57 11.31 13.91
N LEU A 62 8.65 11.67 13.21
CA LEU A 62 8.81 13.00 12.60
C LEU A 62 8.36 13.00 11.13
N MET A 63 8.46 11.86 10.46
CA MET A 63 8.11 11.70 9.05
C MET A 63 7.85 10.22 8.76
N ILE A 64 6.86 9.94 7.91
CA ILE A 64 6.60 8.60 7.36
C ILE A 64 6.63 8.70 5.84
N LEU A 65 7.39 7.80 5.21
CA LEU A 65 7.40 7.64 3.76
C LEU A 65 6.58 6.39 3.41
N VAL A 66 5.52 6.57 2.63
CA VAL A 66 4.61 5.50 2.21
C VAL A 66 4.72 5.32 0.70
N ASN A 67 4.83 4.07 0.25
CA ASN A 67 4.73 3.69 -1.15
C ASN A 67 3.66 2.62 -1.32
N ALA A 68 2.80 2.76 -2.32
CA ALA A 68 1.74 1.82 -2.63
C ALA A 68 1.82 1.47 -4.12
N LEU A 69 1.86 0.16 -4.42
CA LEU A 69 1.94 -0.36 -5.78
C LEU A 69 0.79 -1.34 -6.01
N TYR A 70 -0.04 -1.05 -7.01
CA TYR A 70 -1.15 -1.90 -7.44
C TYR A 70 -0.99 -2.26 -8.91
N PHE A 71 -1.14 -3.55 -9.20
CA PHE A 71 -1.03 -4.08 -10.55
C PHE A 71 -2.24 -4.95 -10.88
N GLU A 72 -3.01 -4.49 -11.85
CA GLU A 72 -4.12 -5.24 -12.44
C GLU A 72 -3.99 -5.18 -13.95
N ARG A 73 -3.91 -6.35 -14.58
CA ARG A 73 -3.83 -6.49 -16.04
C ARG A 73 -4.59 -7.71 -16.49
N LYS A 74 -5.12 -7.63 -17.70
CA LYS A 74 -5.66 -8.78 -18.42
C LYS A 74 -4.50 -9.53 -19.08
N TRP A 75 -4.54 -10.85 -19.00
CA TRP A 75 -3.66 -11.68 -19.81
C TRP A 75 -3.96 -11.46 -21.30
N GLU A 76 -2.91 -11.42 -22.12
CA GLU A 76 -3.07 -11.38 -23.58
C GLU A 76 -3.78 -12.64 -24.09
N ASN A 77 -3.45 -13.79 -23.50
CA ASN A 77 -4.12 -15.07 -23.71
C ASN A 77 -4.76 -15.51 -22.38
N PRO A 78 -6.05 -15.20 -22.13
CA PRO A 78 -6.75 -15.60 -20.92
C PRO A 78 -6.84 -17.11 -20.79
N PHE A 79 -6.85 -17.60 -19.55
CA PHE A 79 -7.07 -19.00 -19.28
C PHE A 79 -8.54 -19.36 -19.56
N THR A 80 -8.77 -20.60 -20.00
CA THR A 80 -10.12 -21.14 -20.09
C THR A 80 -10.59 -21.52 -18.70
N LEU A 81 -11.72 -20.97 -18.26
CA LEU A 81 -12.35 -21.34 -17.00
C LEU A 81 -12.59 -22.86 -16.95
N HIS A 82 -11.91 -23.53 -16.01
CA HIS A 82 -12.07 -24.95 -15.76
C HIS A 82 -12.55 -25.14 -14.33
N SER A 83 -13.78 -25.62 -14.14
CA SER A 83 -14.30 -25.93 -12.82
C SER A 83 -13.65 -27.21 -12.29
N GLY A 84 -12.70 -27.05 -11.35
CA GLY A 84 -12.07 -28.20 -10.71
C GLY A 84 -10.99 -27.84 -9.70
N TYR A 85 -10.85 -28.67 -8.68
CA TYR A 85 -9.74 -28.58 -7.73
C TYR A 85 -8.62 -29.53 -8.15
N SER A 86 -7.39 -29.21 -7.74
CA SER A 86 -6.25 -30.12 -7.91
C SER A 86 -5.26 -30.05 -6.79
N LEU A 87 -4.48 -31.11 -6.67
CA LEU A 87 -3.43 -31.18 -5.68
C LEU A 87 -2.25 -30.32 -6.12
N PHE A 88 -1.92 -29.34 -5.29
CA PHE A 88 -0.66 -28.62 -5.31
C PHE A 88 0.29 -29.28 -4.30
N TYR A 89 1.44 -29.72 -4.77
CA TYR A 89 2.46 -30.40 -3.96
C TYR A 89 3.49 -29.36 -3.53
N SER A 90 3.34 -28.82 -2.32
CA SER A 90 4.22 -27.75 -1.84
C SER A 90 5.57 -28.27 -1.35
N LYS A 91 5.60 -29.49 -0.80
CA LYS A 91 6.76 -30.22 -0.29
C LYS A 91 6.51 -31.73 -0.39
N PRO A 92 7.55 -32.59 -0.31
CA PRO A 92 7.36 -34.03 -0.24
C PRO A 92 6.36 -34.41 0.87
N GLY A 93 5.33 -35.18 0.51
CA GLY A 93 4.28 -35.62 1.43
C GLY A 93 3.24 -34.56 1.83
N VAL A 94 3.34 -33.31 1.35
CA VAL A 94 2.40 -32.23 1.68
C VAL A 94 1.64 -31.78 0.43
N THR A 95 0.32 -31.94 0.47
CA THR A 95 -0.59 -31.54 -0.61
C THR A 95 -1.64 -30.54 -0.16
N LYS A 96 -2.00 -29.61 -1.03
CA LYS A 96 -3.10 -28.66 -0.83
C LYS A 96 -4.04 -28.69 -2.04
N GLY A 97 -5.35 -28.79 -1.81
CA GLY A 97 -6.34 -28.59 -2.86
C GLY A 97 -6.34 -27.12 -3.29
N VAL A 98 -6.08 -26.85 -4.58
CA VAL A 98 -6.11 -25.51 -5.17
C VAL A 98 -7.11 -25.45 -6.31
N ASN A 99 -7.80 -24.32 -6.43
CA ASN A 99 -8.74 -24.07 -7.52
C ASN A 99 -7.97 -23.83 -8.83
N ARG A 100 -8.43 -24.43 -9.93
CA ARG A 100 -7.89 -24.20 -11.29
C ARG A 100 -8.61 -23.10 -12.07
N ASN A 101 -9.57 -22.40 -11.45
CA ASN A 101 -10.18 -21.22 -12.06
C ASN A 101 -9.10 -20.13 -12.19
N SER A 102 -8.66 -19.89 -13.43
CA SER A 102 -7.80 -18.79 -13.84
C SER A 102 -8.44 -18.09 -15.03
#